data_AF-A0A0F8W9D8-F1
#
_entry.id   AF-A0A0F8W9D8-F1
#
_cell.length_a   1.000
_cell.length_b   1.000
_cell.length_c   1.000
_cell.angle_alpha   90.00
_cell.angle_beta   90.00
_cell.angle_gamma   90.00
#
_symmetry.space_group_name_H-M   'P 1'
#
loop_
_entity.id
_entity.type
_entity.pdbx_description
1 polymer ?
#
loop_
_entity_poly.entity_id
_entity_poly.type
_entity_poly.pdbx_seq_one_letter_code
_entity_poly.pdbx_strand_id
1 'polypeptide(L)' 'MQEIEYILFLSSEMKDRLRVSAQKQRGEILEFTVQYEALIRDEWRPVVRYDTTHGFA' A
#
# COMPACT_ATOMS: atom_id res chain seq x y z
N MET A 1 -6.26 -13.46 -12.90
CA MET A 1 -5.60 -12.34 -12.21
C MET A 1 -5.78 -12.60 -10.73
N GLN A 2 -4.72 -12.45 -9.94
CA GLN A 2 -4.76 -12.65 -8.49
C GLN A 2 -4.48 -11.31 -7.82
N GLU A 3 -5.34 -10.94 -6.88
CA GLU A 3 -5.15 -9.76 -6.05
C GLU A 3 -4.42 -10.15 -4.77
N ILE A 4 -3.50 -9.28 -4.36
CA ILE A 4 -2.73 -9.40 -3.13
C ILE A 4 -3.02 -8.13 -2.34
N GLU A 5 -3.54 -8.28 -1.13
CA GLU A 5 -3.75 -7.16 -0.21
C GLU A 5 -3.22 -7.54 1.17
N TYR A 6 -2.44 -6.64 1.76
CA TYR A 6 -2.02 -6.79 3.15
C TYR A 6 -1.70 -5.44 3.78
N ILE A 7 -1.70 -5.45 5.11
CA ILE A 7 -1.35 -4.29 5.94
C ILE A 7 -0.10 -4.66 6.73
N LEU A 8 0.88 -3.78 6.71
CA LEU A 8 2.09 -3.88 7.52
C LEU A 8 2.13 -2.70 8.49
N PHE A 9 2.15 -2.97 9.80
CA PHE A 9 2.44 -1.93 10.78
C PHE A 9 3.94 -1.66 10.84
N LEU A 10 4.31 -0.38 10.84
CA LEU A 10 5.70 0.06 10.79
C LEU A 10 6.36 0.18 12.17
N SER A 11 5.55 0.11 13.23
CA SER A 11 6.01 0.18 14.61
C SER A 11 5.11 -0.63 15.55
N SER A 12 5.63 -0.96 16.73
CA SER A 12 4.87 -1.60 17.80
C SER A 12 3.75 -0.71 18.37
N GLU A 13 3.83 0.60 18.15
CA GLU A 13 2.79 1.55 18.56
C GLU A 13 1.51 1.45 17.70
N MET A 14 1.57 0.76 16.55
CA MET A 14 0.45 0.58 15.63
C MET A 14 -0.20 1.89 15.16
N LYS A 15 0.57 2.98 15.10
CA LYS A 15 0.13 4.30 14.60
C LYS A 15 0.51 4.55 13.14
N ASP A 16 1.41 3.75 12.59
CA ASP A 16 1.92 3.88 11.25
C ASP A 16 1.74 2.56 10.52
N ARG A 17 1.15 2.59 9.34
CA ARG A 17 0.94 1.39 8.53
C ARG A 17 1.16 1.62 7.05
N LEU A 18 1.61 0.58 6.37
CA LEU A 18 1.56 0.47 4.91
C LEU A 18 0.38 -0.38 4.52
N ARG A 19 -0.48 0.15 3.66
CA ARG A 19 -1.48 -0.63 2.93
C ARG A 19 -0.93 -0.94 1.56
N VAL A 20 -0.73 -2.22 1.28
CA VAL A 20 -0.18 -2.70 0.02
C VAL A 20 -1.27 -3.45 -0.72
N SER A 21 -1.51 -3.07 -1.97
CA SER A 21 -2.31 -3.84 -2.92
C SER A 21 -1.50 -4.10 -4.18
N ALA A 22 -1.67 -5.28 -4.78
CA ALA A 22 -1.03 -5.62 -6.04
C ALA A 22 -1.89 -6.58 -6.86
N GLN A 23 -1.84 -6.42 -8.18
CA GLN A 23 -2.43 -7.34 -9.14
C GLN A 23 -1.35 -8.18 -9.79
N LYS A 24 -1.53 -9.50 -9.75
CA LYS A 24 -0.60 -10.49 -10.28
C LYS A 24 -1.23 -11.31 -11.40
N GLN A 25 -0.49 -11.58 -12.45
CA GLN A 25 -0.87 -12.51 -13.52
C GLN A 25 0.31 -13.40 -13.90
N ARG A 26 0.11 -14.72 -13.94
CA ARG A 26 1.11 -15.72 -14.37
C ARG A 26 2.48 -15.65 -13.70
N GLY A 27 2.57 -15.11 -12.47
CA GLY A 27 3.83 -14.96 -11.76
C GLY A 27 4.34 -13.52 -11.68
N GLU A 28 3.81 -12.63 -12.52
CA GLU A 28 4.27 -11.24 -12.68
C GLU A 28 3.31 -10.27 -12.00
N ILE A 29 3.86 -9.23 -11.36
CA ILE A 29 3.06 -8.11 -10.82
C ILE A 29 2.78 -7.15 -11.97
N LEU A 30 1.50 -6.98 -12.29
CA LEU A 30 1.03 -6.06 -13.33
C LEU A 30 0.92 -4.63 -12.78
N GLU A 31 0.33 -4.52 -11.59
CA GLU A 31 0.13 -3.23 -10.91
C GLU A 31 0.34 -3.40 -9.41
N PHE A 32 0.83 -2.35 -8.75
CA PHE A 32 0.84 -2.28 -7.30
C PHE A 32 0.59 -0.87 -6.81
N THR A 33 0.05 -0.77 -5.60
CA THR A 33 -0.08 0.46 -4.83
C THR A 33 0.42 0.20 -3.41
N VAL A 34 1.35 1.04 -2.95
CA VAL A 34 1.82 1.10 -1.57
C VAL A 34 1.43 2.46 -1.01
N GLN A 35 0.60 2.44 0.03
CA GLN A 35 0.08 3.62 0.70
C GLN A 35 0.58 3.67 2.14
N TYR A 36 1.32 4.71 2.50
CA TYR A 36 1.60 5.03 3.90
C TYR A 36 0.42 5.79 4.51
N GLU A 37 -0.06 5.28 5.65
CA GLU A 37 -1.12 5.88 6.45
C GLU A 37 -0.64 6.06 7.89
N ALA A 38 -0.97 7.21 8.47
CA ALA A 38 -0.72 7.54 9.87
C ALA A 38 -2.04 7.70 10.62
N LEU A 39 -2.08 7.22 11.87
CA LEU A 39 -3.21 7.40 12.76
C LEU A 39 -3.14 8.80 13.38
N ILE A 40 -3.98 9.71 12.90
CA ILE A 40 -4.00 11.11 13.33
C ILE A 40 -5.43 11.45 13.74
N ARG A 41 -5.61 11.82 15.02
CA ARG A 41 -6.93 12.10 15.60
C ARG A 41 -7.89 10.91 15.45
N ASP A 42 -7.39 9.71 15.76
CA ASP A 42 -8.12 8.44 15.69
C ASP A 42 -8.63 8.06 14.29
N GLU A 43 -8.09 8.68 13.25
CA GLU A 43 -8.40 8.39 11.85
C GLU A 43 -7.13 8.01 11.08
N TRP A 44 -7.23 6.98 10.23
CA TRP A 44 -6.15 6.63 9.30
C TRP A 44 -6.11 7.64 8.16
N ARG A 45 -5.07 8.47 8.14
CA ARG A 45 -4.89 9.50 7.13
C ARG A 45 -3.82 9.08 6.12
N PRO A 46 -4.11 9.19 4.82
CA PRO A 46 -3.11 8.92 3.79
C PRO A 46 -2.03 10.01 3.82
N VAL A 47 -0.77 9.60 3.83
CA VAL A 47 0.36 10.55 3.86
C VAL A 47 1.13 10.50 2.55
N VAL A 48 1.51 9.31 2.08
CA VAL A 48 2.24 9.11 0.83
C VAL A 48 1.70 7.89 0.11
N ARG A 49 1.66 7.96 -1.22
CA ARG A 49 1.26 6.87 -2.11
C ARG A 49 2.31 6.69 -3.20
N TYR A 50 2.73 5.45 -3.41
CA TYR A 50 3.47 5.01 -4.58
C TYR A 50 2.63 3.98 -5.31
N ASP A 51 2.37 4.21 -6.58
CA ASP A 51 1.73 3.22 -7.42
C ASP A 51 2.40 3.12 -8.78
N THR A 52 2.06 2.07 -9.51
CA THR A 52 2.48 1.85 -10.90
C THR A 52 1.59 2.58 -11.90
N THR A 53 0.65 3.42 -11.46
CA THR A 53 -0.26 4.17 -12.34
C THR A 53 0.46 5.34 -13.04
N HIS A 54 1.65 5.71 -12.57
CA HIS A 54 2.56 6.57 -13.32
C HIS A 54 3.40 5.76 -14.31
N GLY A 55 2.79 5.44 -15.45
CA GLY A 55 3.50 4.94 -16.60
C GLY A 55 4.64 5.89 -17.00
N PHE A 56 5.85 5.33 -17.05
CA PHE A 56 7.06 5.87 -17.66
C PHE A 56 7.64 7.18 -17.13
N ALA A 57 8.93 7.12 -16.81
CA ALA A 57 9.91 7.87 -17.58
C ALA A 57 10.90 6.87 -18.18
#